data_AF-L5LY71-F1
#
_entry.id   AF-L5LY71-F1
#
_cell.length_a   1.000
_cell.length_b   1.000
_cell.length_c   1.000
_cell.angle_alpha   90.00
_cell.angle_beta   90.00
_cell.angle_gamma   90.00
#
_symmetry.space_group_name_H-M   'P 1'
#
loop_
_entity.id
_entity.type
_entity.pdbx_description
1 polymer ?
#
loop_
_entity_poly.entity_id
_entity_poly.type
_entity_poly.pdbx_seq_one_letter_code
_entity_poly.pdbx_strand_id
1 'polypeptide(L)'
;MRLPLFTQKGQLEVPTPSEKDWSKDDEESYVFKDPHQELDSLPQPYRMINKLVNLLFDRAWEIIEERDALRELELSRVRPTVYPPVLESKLSKRPRCLAVSQDYVFIAGPKGFSIYSLHDAKQIYVYEKFKAEVMSIWATDLGNETLMAPVDEMGTRSSSSFSLIYVHLQTKRVKLKG
;
A
#
# COMPACT_ATOMS: atom_id res chain seq x y z
N MET A 1 -45.69 7.87 -68.49
CA MET A 1 -47.14 7.78 -68.18
C MET A 1 -47.43 6.46 -67.48
N ARG A 2 -48.21 6.55 -66.40
CA ARG A 2 -49.03 5.58 -65.64
C ARG A 2 -49.02 4.07 -65.96
N LEU A 3 -48.95 3.28 -64.87
CA LEU A 3 -49.39 1.88 -64.70
C LEU A 3 -50.89 1.68 -65.00
N PRO A 4 -51.33 0.42 -65.15
CA PRO A 4 -52.19 -0.14 -64.09
C PRO A 4 -51.82 -1.56 -63.61
N LEU A 5 -52.35 -1.86 -62.42
CA LEU A 5 -52.20 -3.04 -61.57
C LEU A 5 -53.27 -4.12 -61.85
N PHE A 6 -52.97 -5.34 -61.37
CA PHE A 6 -53.89 -6.43 -60.97
C PHE A 6 -54.57 -7.22 -62.12
N THR A 7 -54.58 -8.57 -62.19
CA THR A 7 -54.92 -9.55 -61.14
C THR A 7 -54.63 -10.99 -61.62
N GLN A 8 -54.26 -11.89 -60.70
CA GLN A 8 -54.83 -13.24 -60.47
C GLN A 8 -53.79 -14.35 -60.23
N LYS A 9 -53.87 -14.87 -59.00
CA LYS A 9 -53.04 -15.91 -58.37
C LYS A 9 -53.07 -17.23 -59.16
N GLY A 10 -51.90 -17.75 -59.51
CA GLY A 10 -51.68 -19.17 -59.84
C GLY A 10 -50.97 -19.83 -58.67
N GLN A 11 -51.63 -20.77 -58.02
CA GLN A 11 -51.17 -21.56 -56.89
C GLN A 11 -49.96 -22.41 -57.32
N LEU A 12 -48.76 -22.06 -56.87
CA LEU A 12 -47.60 -22.96 -56.94
C LEU A 12 -47.82 -24.00 -55.85
N GLU A 13 -48.29 -25.20 -56.22
CA GLU A 13 -48.35 -26.32 -55.30
C GLU A 13 -46.92 -26.78 -54.98
N VAL A 14 -46.51 -26.57 -53.73
CA VAL A 14 -45.32 -27.20 -53.16
C VAL A 14 -45.62 -28.71 -53.13
N PRO A 15 -44.76 -29.59 -53.69
CA PRO A 15 -44.99 -31.03 -53.60
C PRO A 15 -45.08 -31.41 -52.13
N THR A 16 -46.15 -32.09 -51.74
CA THR A 16 -46.26 -32.69 -50.41
C THR A 16 -45.13 -33.71 -50.26
N PRO A 17 -44.28 -33.62 -49.21
CA PRO A 17 -43.23 -34.60 -49.00
C PRO A 17 -43.86 -35.99 -48.88
N SER A 18 -43.48 -36.93 -49.74
CA SER A 18 -43.94 -38.31 -49.62
C SER A 18 -43.15 -39.02 -48.52
N GLU A 19 -43.76 -39.99 -47.82
CA GLU A 19 -43.13 -40.77 -46.73
C GLU A 19 -41.77 -41.41 -47.09
N LYS A 20 -41.41 -41.46 -48.38
CA LYS A 20 -40.10 -41.94 -48.86
C LYS A 20 -38.94 -40.95 -48.69
N ASP A 21 -39.20 -39.67 -48.47
CA ASP A 21 -38.16 -38.63 -48.27
C ASP A 21 -37.80 -38.43 -46.78
N TRP A 22 -38.50 -39.11 -45.88
CA TRP A 22 -38.09 -39.16 -44.49
C TRP A 22 -36.97 -40.19 -44.40
N SER A 23 -35.76 -39.74 -44.04
CA SER A 23 -34.73 -40.66 -43.55
C SER A 23 -35.39 -41.50 -42.48
N LYS A 24 -35.37 -42.83 -42.64
CA LYS A 24 -35.92 -43.77 -41.66
C LYS A 24 -35.40 -43.31 -40.29
N ASP A 25 -36.34 -42.85 -39.48
CA ASP A 25 -36.11 -42.48 -38.09
C ASP A 25 -35.70 -43.79 -37.42
N ASP A 26 -34.40 -44.06 -37.41
CA ASP A 26 -33.85 -45.05 -36.51
C ASP A 26 -34.20 -44.47 -35.13
N GLU A 27 -35.28 -45.00 -34.54
CA GLU A 27 -35.68 -44.81 -33.14
C GLU A 27 -34.61 -45.39 -32.19
N GLU A 28 -33.34 -45.08 -32.42
CA GLU A 28 -32.35 -45.02 -31.38
C GLU A 28 -32.72 -43.79 -30.57
N SER A 29 -33.55 -44.00 -29.56
CA SER A 29 -33.94 -43.01 -28.56
C SER A 29 -32.76 -42.09 -28.26
N TYR A 30 -32.79 -40.85 -28.76
CA TYR A 30 -31.86 -39.81 -28.34
C TYR A 30 -32.18 -39.47 -26.89
N VAL A 31 -31.70 -40.31 -25.97
CA VAL A 31 -31.75 -40.04 -24.55
C VAL A 31 -30.74 -38.92 -24.34
N PHE A 32 -31.24 -37.70 -24.20
CA PHE A 32 -30.50 -36.60 -23.57
C PHE A 32 -30.16 -37.08 -22.14
N LYS A 33 -29.05 -37.80 -21.98
CA LYS A 33 -28.49 -38.11 -20.67
C LYS A 33 -28.01 -36.80 -20.10
N ASP A 34 -28.66 -36.34 -19.05
CA ASP A 34 -28.20 -35.21 -18.26
C ASP A 34 -26.78 -35.56 -17.76
N PRO A 35 -25.73 -34.76 -18.06
CA PRO A 35 -24.37 -35.01 -17.59
C PRO A 35 -24.28 -35.10 -16.06
N HIS A 36 -25.27 -34.58 -15.33
CA HIS A 36 -25.35 -34.64 -13.88
C HIS A 36 -26.17 -35.82 -13.34
N GLN A 37 -26.67 -36.71 -14.20
CA GLN A 37 -27.53 -37.84 -13.82
C GLN A 37 -26.86 -38.80 -12.82
N GLU A 38 -25.53 -38.90 -12.84
CA GLU A 38 -24.76 -39.70 -11.87
C GLU A 38 -24.77 -39.09 -10.46
N LEU A 39 -24.82 -37.75 -10.35
CA LEU A 39 -24.92 -37.00 -9.09
C LEU A 39 -26.37 -36.92 -8.58
N ASP A 40 -27.32 -37.06 -9.50
CA ASP A 40 -28.77 -36.98 -9.28
C ASP A 40 -29.43 -38.35 -9.19
N SER A 41 -28.76 -39.29 -8.54
CA SER A 41 -29.20 -40.68 -8.37
C SER A 41 -30.48 -40.83 -7.52
N LEU A 42 -30.89 -39.78 -6.81
CA LEU A 42 -32.05 -39.81 -5.93
C LEU A 42 -33.37 -39.51 -6.68
N PRO A 43 -34.48 -40.16 -6.29
CA PRO A 43 -35.81 -39.81 -6.80
C PRO A 43 -36.29 -38.46 -6.25
N GLN A 44 -37.26 -37.83 -6.94
CA GLN A 44 -37.93 -36.65 -6.40
C GLN A 44 -38.78 -37.02 -5.17
N PRO A 45 -38.79 -36.19 -4.10
CA PRO A 45 -38.19 -34.86 -3.96
C PRO A 45 -36.76 -34.85 -3.38
N TYR A 46 -36.22 -36.02 -3.01
CA TYR A 46 -34.94 -36.15 -2.30
C TYR A 46 -33.75 -35.61 -3.11
N ARG A 47 -33.82 -35.70 -4.44
CA ARG A 47 -32.85 -35.05 -5.33
C ARG A 47 -32.72 -33.55 -5.10
N MET A 48 -33.84 -32.86 -4.99
CA MET A 48 -33.85 -31.41 -4.77
C MET A 48 -33.26 -31.06 -3.40
N ILE A 49 -33.56 -31.86 -2.39
CA ILE A 49 -32.99 -31.73 -1.05
C ILE A 49 -31.47 -31.92 -1.10
N ASN A 50 -30.99 -32.98 -1.77
CA ASN A 50 -29.56 -33.26 -1.91
C ASN A 50 -28.81 -32.12 -2.60
N LYS A 51 -29.37 -31.54 -3.67
CA LYS A 51 -28.78 -30.37 -4.34
C LYS A 51 -28.64 -29.17 -3.40
N LEU A 52 -29.69 -28.87 -2.63
CA LEU A 52 -29.66 -27.74 -1.69
C LEU A 52 -28.66 -27.96 -0.55
N VAL A 53 -28.57 -29.19 -0.06
CA VAL A 53 -27.61 -29.57 1.00
C VAL A 53 -26.17 -29.48 0.49
N ASN A 54 -25.88 -30.00 -0.69
CA ASN A 54 -24.55 -29.91 -1.29
C ASN A 54 -24.16 -28.46 -1.58
N LEU A 55 -25.09 -27.65 -2.12
CA LEU A 55 -24.86 -26.22 -2.34
C LEU A 55 -24.53 -25.49 -1.03
N LEU A 56 -25.17 -25.86 0.08
CA LEU A 56 -24.86 -25.29 1.39
C LEU A 56 -23.46 -25.68 1.84
N PHE A 57 -23.06 -26.94 1.65
CA PHE A 57 -21.72 -27.39 1.99
C PHE A 57 -20.64 -26.74 1.14
N ASP A 58 -20.83 -26.67 -0.19
CA ASP A 58 -19.88 -26.04 -1.11
C ASP A 58 -19.66 -24.59 -0.73
N ARG A 59 -20.75 -23.85 -0.45
CA ARG A 59 -20.67 -22.46 -0.04
C ARG A 59 -20.04 -22.28 1.34
N ALA A 60 -20.35 -23.15 2.28
CA ALA A 60 -19.73 -23.12 3.61
C ALA A 60 -18.22 -23.39 3.51
N TRP A 61 -17.84 -24.33 2.66
CA TRP A 61 -16.44 -24.69 2.41
C TRP A 61 -15.66 -23.53 1.79
N GLU A 62 -16.19 -22.89 0.74
CA GLU A 62 -15.58 -21.73 0.09
C GLU A 62 -15.31 -20.60 1.09
N ILE A 63 -16.27 -20.31 1.97
CA ILE A 63 -16.13 -19.28 3.01
C ILE A 63 -15.05 -19.65 4.04
N ILE A 64 -14.92 -20.93 4.39
CA ILE A 64 -13.88 -21.40 5.32
C ILE A 64 -12.51 -21.30 4.67
N GLU A 65 -12.39 -21.77 3.43
CA GLU A 65 -11.16 -21.76 2.65
C GLU A 65 -10.63 -20.35 2.41
N GLU A 66 -11.51 -19.40 2.06
CA GLU A 66 -11.14 -17.99 1.92
C GLU A 66 -10.58 -17.41 3.24
N ARG A 67 -11.21 -17.74 4.38
CA ARG A 67 -10.77 -17.25 5.69
C ARG A 67 -9.44 -17.86 6.11
N ASP A 68 -9.23 -19.14 5.85
CA ASP A 68 -7.99 -19.81 6.20
C ASP A 68 -6.84 -19.32 5.31
N ALA A 69 -7.09 -19.10 4.01
CA ALA A 69 -6.12 -18.47 3.11
C ALA A 69 -5.71 -17.06 3.60
N LEU A 70 -6.66 -16.24 4.06
CA LEU A 70 -6.36 -14.93 4.64
C LEU A 70 -5.52 -15.03 5.92
N ARG A 71 -5.81 -15.99 6.81
CA ARG A 71 -5.02 -16.22 8.03
C ARG A 71 -3.61 -16.70 7.72
N GLU A 72 -3.46 -17.61 6.76
CA GLU A 72 -2.14 -18.07 6.31
C GLU A 72 -1.32 -16.93 5.72
N LEU A 73 -1.95 -16.05 4.93
CA LEU A 73 -1.31 -14.83 4.44
C LEU A 73 -0.85 -13.94 5.60
N GLU A 74 -1.71 -13.69 6.60
CA GLU A 74 -1.33 -12.91 7.78
C GLU A 74 -0.19 -13.53 8.60
N LEU A 75 -0.20 -14.86 8.77
CA LEU A 75 0.84 -15.58 9.48
C LEU A 75 2.17 -15.63 8.70
N SER A 76 2.09 -15.68 7.37
CA SER A 76 3.27 -15.63 6.49
C SER A 76 3.92 -14.24 6.44
N ARG A 77 3.23 -13.18 6.90
CA ARG A 77 3.80 -11.84 6.97
C ARG A 77 4.88 -11.79 8.04
N VAL A 78 6.13 -11.69 7.60
CA VAL A 78 7.27 -11.39 8.47
C VAL A 78 7.01 -10.04 9.14
N ARG A 79 6.88 -10.04 10.47
CA ARG A 79 6.79 -8.81 11.25
C ARG A 79 8.18 -8.15 11.27
N PRO A 80 8.31 -6.86 10.92
CA PRO A 80 9.57 -6.14 11.09
C PRO A 80 10.03 -6.22 12.53
N THR A 81 11.32 -6.43 12.74
CA THR A 81 11.93 -6.35 14.07
C THR A 81 11.75 -4.94 14.61
N VAL A 82 11.01 -4.81 15.72
CA VAL A 82 10.86 -3.55 16.43
C VAL A 82 12.03 -3.43 17.40
N TYR A 83 12.88 -2.43 17.19
CA TYR A 83 13.98 -2.11 18.11
C TYR A 83 13.49 -1.10 19.15
N PRO A 84 13.52 -1.44 20.45
CA PRO A 84 13.20 -0.45 21.48
C PRO A 84 14.27 0.66 21.50
N PRO A 85 13.91 1.88 21.91
CA PRO A 85 14.89 2.95 22.07
C PRO A 85 15.92 2.55 23.12
N VAL A 86 17.20 2.70 22.79
CA VAL A 86 18.32 2.35 23.68
C VAL A 86 18.52 3.43 24.75
N LEU A 87 18.21 4.68 24.42
CA LEU A 87 18.47 5.82 25.29
C LEU A 87 17.42 6.91 25.06
N GLU A 88 16.95 7.49 26.16
CA GLU A 88 15.98 8.59 26.15
C GLU A 88 16.55 9.80 26.89
N SER A 89 16.56 10.95 26.21
CA SER A 89 16.94 12.23 26.81
C SER A 89 15.74 13.16 26.90
N LYS A 90 15.46 13.68 28.09
CA LYS A 90 14.43 14.71 28.27
C LYS A 90 14.97 16.06 27.81
N LEU A 91 14.34 16.64 26.80
CA LEU A 91 14.64 17.98 26.33
C LEU A 91 13.93 19.01 27.23
N SER A 92 14.63 20.08 27.60
CA SER A 92 14.07 21.15 28.43
C SER A 92 13.01 22.00 27.71
N LYS A 93 13.11 22.06 26.38
CA LYS A 93 12.22 22.82 25.49
C LYS A 93 11.83 21.94 24.32
N ARG A 94 10.67 22.20 23.71
CA ARG A 94 10.22 21.51 22.50
C ARG A 94 11.19 21.81 21.36
N PRO A 95 11.82 20.80 20.73
CA PRO A 95 12.70 21.03 19.59
C PRO A 95 11.87 21.34 18.34
N ARG A 96 12.41 22.18 17.45
CA ARG A 96 11.76 22.49 16.17
C ARG A 96 12.33 21.68 15.02
N CYS A 97 13.65 21.61 14.95
CA CYS A 97 14.37 20.80 13.97
C CYS A 97 15.59 20.12 14.60
N LEU A 98 16.08 19.11 13.89
CA LEU A 98 17.16 18.23 14.29
C LEU A 98 18.05 17.99 13.08
N ALA A 99 19.36 17.93 13.29
CA ALA A 99 20.31 17.34 12.34
C ALA A 99 21.25 16.40 13.09
N VAL A 100 21.72 15.36 12.39
CA VAL A 100 22.69 14.40 12.94
C VAL A 100 23.90 14.37 12.02
N SER A 101 25.09 14.37 12.62
CA SER A 101 26.38 14.30 11.92
C SER A 101 27.39 13.60 12.82
N GLN A 102 28.13 12.63 12.29
CA GLN A 102 29.02 11.76 13.07
C GLN A 102 28.35 11.26 14.36
N ASP A 103 28.95 11.57 15.51
CA ASP A 103 28.51 11.19 16.86
C ASP A 103 27.75 12.33 17.58
N TYR A 104 27.25 13.31 16.83
CA TYR A 104 26.61 14.50 17.36
C TYR A 104 25.19 14.71 16.83
N VAL A 105 24.33 15.16 17.73
CA VAL A 105 22.93 15.51 17.48
C VAL A 105 22.76 17.00 17.71
N PHE A 106 22.37 17.73 16.67
CA PHE A 106 22.11 19.17 16.71
C PHE A 106 20.62 19.42 16.81
N ILE A 107 20.17 20.00 17.91
CA ILE A 107 18.75 20.24 18.19
C ILE A 107 18.48 21.73 18.22
N ALA A 108 17.62 22.22 17.32
CA ALA A 108 17.15 23.59 17.32
C ALA A 108 16.09 23.83 18.41
N GLY A 109 16.26 24.94 19.12
CA GLY A 109 15.28 25.50 20.03
C GLY A 109 14.81 26.90 19.60
N PRO A 110 13.91 27.51 20.37
CA PRO A 110 13.24 28.76 19.99
C PRO A 110 14.18 29.97 19.92
N LYS A 111 15.33 29.95 20.60
CA LYS A 111 16.32 31.04 20.65
C LYS A 111 17.73 30.60 20.27
N GLY A 112 17.86 29.44 19.62
CA GLY A 112 19.14 28.93 19.14
C GLY A 112 19.19 27.41 19.03
N PHE A 113 20.29 26.78 19.43
CA PHE A 113 20.48 25.33 19.28
C PHE A 113 21.30 24.72 20.40
N SER A 114 21.24 23.40 20.50
CA SER A 114 22.00 22.59 21.46
C SER A 114 22.61 21.38 20.78
N ILE A 115 23.74 20.91 21.28
CA ILE A 115 24.50 19.78 20.74
C ILE A 115 24.52 18.69 21.80
N TYR A 116 24.17 17.47 21.40
CA TYR A 116 24.22 16.27 22.24
C TYR A 116 25.18 15.24 21.63
N SER A 117 25.79 14.42 22.48
CA SER A 117 26.50 13.23 22.03
C SER A 117 25.50 12.11 21.74
N LEU A 118 25.68 11.40 20.62
CA LEU A 118 24.91 10.20 20.30
C LEU A 118 25.15 9.04 21.29
N HIS A 119 26.38 8.89 21.77
CA HIS A 119 26.78 7.77 22.64
C HIS A 119 26.12 7.86 24.03
N ASP A 120 26.17 9.05 24.61
CA ASP A 120 25.78 9.28 26.00
C ASP A 120 24.42 9.99 26.14
N ALA A 121 23.82 10.46 25.05
CA ALA A 121 22.70 11.41 25.01
C ALA A 121 22.83 12.60 25.97
N LYS A 122 24.07 12.97 26.31
CA LYS A 122 24.39 14.12 27.17
C LYS A 122 24.50 15.37 26.33
N GLN A 123 23.98 16.46 26.87
CA GLN A 123 24.14 17.79 26.31
C GLN A 123 25.59 18.24 26.47
N ILE A 124 26.25 18.51 25.35
CA ILE A 124 27.63 18.99 25.28
C ILE A 124 27.66 20.52 25.30
N TYR A 125 26.75 21.13 24.52
CA TYR A 125 26.79 22.57 24.28
C TYR A 125 25.41 23.15 24.03
N VAL A 126 25.24 24.42 24.41
CA VAL A 126 24.00 25.20 24.22
C VAL A 126 24.36 26.59 23.73
N TYR A 127 23.69 27.02 22.68
CA TYR A 127 23.80 28.37 22.11
C TYR A 127 22.42 29.01 22.05
N GLU A 128 22.18 30.05 22.86
CA GLU A 128 20.90 30.77 22.96
C GLU A 128 21.04 32.27 22.69
N LYS A 129 21.63 32.64 21.55
CA LYS A 129 21.81 34.06 21.17
C LYS A 129 21.02 34.47 19.92
N PHE A 130 20.21 33.59 19.34
CA PHE A 130 19.43 33.95 18.17
C PHE A 130 18.26 34.86 18.57
N LYS A 131 18.07 35.94 17.80
CA LYS A 131 16.92 36.84 17.94
C LYS A 131 15.65 36.23 17.36
N ALA A 132 15.80 35.43 16.32
CA ALA A 132 14.73 34.70 15.63
C ALA A 132 14.84 33.19 15.90
N GLU A 133 13.75 32.47 15.67
CA GLU A 133 13.72 31.02 15.86
C GLU A 133 14.45 30.30 14.72
N VAL A 134 15.18 29.24 15.06
CA VAL A 134 15.88 28.40 14.08
C VAL A 134 14.88 27.47 13.39
N MET A 135 14.74 27.61 12.08
CA MET A 135 13.79 26.88 11.24
C MET A 135 14.35 25.58 10.69
N SER A 136 15.63 25.56 10.31
CA SER A 136 16.30 24.35 9.83
C SER A 136 17.76 24.34 10.27
N ILE A 137 18.32 23.14 10.40
CA ILE A 137 19.75 22.92 10.61
C ILE A 137 20.22 21.96 9.55
N TRP A 138 21.31 22.31 8.87
CA TRP A 138 22.05 21.41 8.01
C TRP A 138 23.36 21.06 8.69
N ALA A 139 23.70 19.78 8.70
CA ALA A 139 25.00 19.30 9.18
C ALA A 139 25.63 18.41 8.11
N THR A 140 26.94 18.55 7.91
CA THR A 140 27.71 17.70 7.00
C THR A 140 29.07 17.40 7.60
N ASP A 141 29.55 16.20 7.31
CA ASP A 141 30.85 15.74 7.77
C ASP A 141 31.94 16.21 6.79
N LEU A 142 33.01 16.77 7.35
CA LEU A 142 34.20 17.21 6.63
C LEU A 142 35.44 16.55 7.26
N GLY A 143 35.62 15.25 6.98
CA GLY A 143 36.67 14.45 7.61
C GLY A 143 36.45 14.31 9.11
N ASN A 144 37.37 14.84 9.92
CA ASN A 144 37.27 14.82 11.40
C ASN A 144 36.49 16.02 11.97
N GLU A 145 35.92 16.86 11.12
CA GLU A 145 35.15 18.03 11.53
C GLU A 145 33.70 17.89 11.09
N THR A 146 32.80 18.54 11.82
CA THR A 146 31.40 18.67 11.44
C THR A 146 31.09 20.13 11.18
N LEU A 147 30.53 20.40 10.00
CA LEU A 147 30.06 21.72 9.62
C LEU A 147 28.56 21.80 9.80
N MET A 148 28.09 22.85 10.48
CA MET A 148 26.67 23.07 10.74
C MET A 148 26.25 24.45 10.24
N ALA A 149 25.08 24.51 9.59
CA ALA A 149 24.45 25.73 9.12
C ALA A 149 22.99 25.80 9.63
N PRO A 150 22.73 26.54 10.72
CA PRO A 150 21.37 26.87 11.12
C PRO A 150 20.79 27.99 10.24
N VAL A 151 19.50 27.91 9.92
CA VAL A 151 18.74 28.92 9.18
C VAL A 151 17.56 29.37 10.03
N ASP A 152 17.37 30.68 10.19
CA ASP A 152 16.31 31.27 11.02
C ASP A 152 15.06 31.69 10.22
N GLU A 153 14.00 32.08 10.93
CA GLU A 153 12.71 32.50 10.37
C GLU A 153 12.81 33.72 9.45
N MET A 154 13.76 34.63 9.67
CA MET A 154 13.89 35.82 8.84
C MET A 154 14.47 35.51 7.46
N GLY A 155 14.80 34.25 7.15
CA GLY A 155 15.40 33.82 5.88
C GLY A 155 16.78 34.45 5.64
N THR A 156 17.23 35.30 6.56
CA THR A 156 18.54 35.88 6.58
C THR A 156 19.50 34.79 7.03
N ARG A 157 20.31 34.30 6.08
CA ARG A 157 21.75 34.22 6.37
C ARG A 157 22.08 35.58 6.97
N SER A 158 22.24 35.69 8.28
CA SER A 158 22.44 36.98 8.96
C SER A 158 23.37 37.84 8.11
N SER A 159 22.87 38.95 7.56
CA SER A 159 23.51 39.76 6.51
C SER A 159 24.73 40.55 7.01
N SER A 160 25.27 40.14 8.15
CA SER A 160 26.62 40.39 8.64
C SER A 160 27.20 39.01 8.93
N SER A 161 28.10 38.56 8.05
CA SER A 161 28.76 37.25 8.09
C SER A 161 27.88 36.07 7.63
N PHE A 162 28.27 35.43 6.52
CA PHE A 162 28.02 34.01 6.33
C PHE A 162 28.58 33.28 7.55
N SER A 163 27.76 33.11 8.60
CA SER A 163 28.17 32.40 9.80
C SER A 163 28.04 30.92 9.50
N LEU A 164 28.97 30.42 8.68
CA LEU A 164 29.31 29.02 8.65
C LEU A 164 29.88 28.72 10.03
N ILE A 165 29.03 28.23 10.93
CA ILE A 165 29.49 27.94 12.29
C ILE A 165 30.32 26.67 12.19
N TYR A 166 31.64 26.85 12.08
CA TYR A 166 32.60 25.77 12.25
C TYR A 166 32.57 25.36 13.71
N VAL A 167 31.92 24.24 13.98
CA VAL A 167 32.00 23.60 15.28
C VAL A 167 33.18 22.63 15.24
N HIS A 168 34.37 23.15 15.57
CA HIS A 168 35.55 22.29 15.73
C HIS A 168 35.45 21.55 17.08
N LEU A 169 34.82 20.38 17.05
CA LEU A 169 34.72 19.46 18.19
C LEU A 169 36.00 18.62 18.28
N GLN A 170 37.15 19.25 18.51
CA GLN A 170 38.30 18.51 19.04
C GLN A 170 38.03 18.19 20.50
N THR A 171 38.41 16.97 20.89
CA THR A 171 38.05 16.21 22.09
C THR A 171 38.17 16.93 23.45
N LYS A 172 38.53 18.22 23.53
CA LYS A 172 38.48 19.02 24.77
C LYS A 172 38.11 20.51 24.64
N ARG A 173 37.84 21.11 23.47
CA ARG A 173 37.40 22.54 23.39
C ARG A 173 36.59 22.83 22.12
N VAL A 174 35.29 23.08 22.28
CA VAL A 174 34.44 23.68 21.25
C VAL A 174 34.92 25.12 21.03
N LYS A 175 35.61 25.39 19.91
CA LYS A 175 35.93 26.75 19.49
C LYS A 175 34.98 27.13 18.35
N LEU A 176 34.07 28.05 18.62
CA LEU A 176 33.30 28.74 17.58
C LEU A 176 34.19 29.85 17.01
N LYS A 177 34.50 29.80 15.72
CA LYS A 177 35.03 30.96 14.99
C LYS A 177 33.87 31.58 14.22
N GLY A 178 33.51 32.80 14.61
CA GLY A 178 32.54 33.66 13.92
C GLY A 178 33.27 34.79 13.21
#